data_AF-A0AAV2T8X9-F1
#
_entry.id   AF-A0AAV2T8X9-F1
#
_cell.length_a   1.000
_cell.length_b   1.000
_cell.length_c   1.000
_cell.angle_alpha   90.00
_cell.angle_beta   90.00
_cell.angle_gamma   90.00
#
_symmetry.space_group_name_H-M   'P 1'
#
loop_
_entity.id
_entity.type
_entity.pdbx_description
1 polymer ?
#
loop_
_entity_poly.entity_id
_entity_poly.type
_entity_poly.pdbx_seq_one_letter_code
_entity_poly.pdbx_strand_id
1 'polypeptide(L)'
;MISDPSRSTESRAVEAIVVVSERLGSRFKSVLGDCCAKVRRADPEWFDCLVDEATSELHRTCSTQLNDILQRYRLSAKAVLLENANENLCADSPWQPSRNPEFDIRAHILSVKESHLRKLSDGVESLRSELRPLLDELKGRKAAAREQFLRLQLMANEIHKLSNMLESTDNCCSANIKPASLLCATEKST
;
A
#
# COMPACT_ATOMS: atom_id res chain seq x y z
N MET A 1 -24.68 42.67 -8.02
CA MET A 1 -24.11 41.69 -8.97
C MET A 1 -23.98 40.38 -8.22
N ILE A 2 -24.94 39.48 -8.41
CA ILE A 2 -24.95 38.16 -7.78
C ILE A 2 -24.14 37.26 -8.72
N SER A 3 -22.96 36.83 -8.26
CA SER A 3 -22.11 35.92 -9.03
C SER A 3 -22.72 34.52 -9.03
N ASP A 4 -22.97 34.00 -10.22
CA ASP A 4 -23.44 32.64 -10.45
C ASP A 4 -22.36 31.64 -9.99
N PRO A 5 -22.64 30.75 -9.01
CA PRO A 5 -21.64 29.85 -8.42
C PRO A 5 -21.18 28.73 -9.37
N SER A 6 -21.76 28.63 -10.58
CA SER A 6 -21.43 27.62 -11.58
C SER A 6 -20.19 27.95 -12.45
N ARG A 7 -19.69 29.18 -12.40
CA ARG A 7 -18.55 29.62 -13.25
C ARG A 7 -17.21 29.43 -12.56
N SER A 8 -16.30 28.71 -13.21
CA SER A 8 -14.93 28.53 -12.74
C SER A 8 -14.23 29.89 -12.52
N THR A 9 -13.32 29.95 -11.55
CA THR A 9 -12.48 31.13 -11.28
C THR A 9 -11.69 31.60 -12.51
N GLU A 10 -11.29 30.68 -13.39
CA GLU A 10 -10.63 31.01 -14.65
C GLU A 10 -11.58 31.71 -15.62
N SER A 11 -12.81 31.21 -15.77
CA SER A 11 -13.82 31.86 -16.61
C SER A 11 -14.11 33.29 -16.16
N ARG A 12 -14.15 33.53 -14.85
CA ARG A 12 -14.32 34.88 -14.28
C ARG A 12 -13.11 35.78 -14.56
N ALA A 13 -11.90 35.24 -14.54
CA ALA A 13 -10.69 36.01 -14.85
C ALA A 13 -10.62 36.40 -16.33
N VAL A 14 -11.00 35.48 -17.24
CA VAL A 14 -11.10 35.74 -18.68
C VAL A 14 -12.15 36.81 -18.97
N GLU A 15 -13.33 36.71 -18.36
CA GLU A 15 -14.39 37.72 -18.51
C GLU A 15 -13.93 39.10 -18.00
N ALA A 16 -13.23 39.13 -16.85
CA ALA A 16 -12.71 40.37 -16.30
C ALA A 16 -11.66 41.03 -17.20
N ILE A 17 -10.72 40.27 -17.81
CA ILE A 17 -9.71 40.87 -18.68
C ILE A 17 -10.32 41.42 -19.97
N VAL A 18 -11.35 40.76 -20.52
CA VAL A 18 -12.08 41.26 -21.68
C VAL A 18 -12.71 42.61 -21.35
N VAL A 19 -13.48 42.70 -20.26
CA VAL A 19 -14.13 43.96 -19.85
C VAL A 19 -13.12 45.08 -19.57
N VAL A 20 -12.00 44.76 -18.91
CA VAL A 20 -10.97 45.75 -18.58
C VAL A 20 -10.27 46.25 -19.84
N SER A 21 -9.87 45.34 -20.73
CA SER A 21 -9.20 45.71 -21.98
C SER A 21 -10.13 46.49 -22.91
N GLU A 22 -11.43 46.20 -22.92
CA GLU A 22 -12.42 46.94 -23.73
C GLU A 22 -12.53 48.38 -23.24
N ARG A 23 -12.68 48.56 -21.92
CA ARG A 23 -12.76 49.88 -21.30
C ARG A 23 -11.49 50.70 -21.51
N LEU A 24 -10.32 50.07 -21.39
CA LEU A 24 -9.03 50.70 -21.68
C LEU A 24 -8.94 51.11 -23.15
N GLY A 25 -9.35 50.23 -24.07
CA GLY A 25 -9.42 50.50 -25.50
C GLY A 25 -10.33 51.67 -25.84
N SER A 26 -11.56 51.70 -25.32
CA SER A 26 -12.50 52.81 -25.53
C SER A 26 -11.98 54.13 -24.96
N ARG A 27 -11.35 54.10 -23.78
CA ARG A 27 -10.78 55.31 -23.18
C ARG A 27 -9.57 55.80 -23.98
N PHE A 28 -8.72 54.90 -24.45
CA PHE A 28 -7.58 55.22 -25.30
C PHE A 28 -8.03 55.86 -26.62
N LYS A 29 -9.03 55.27 -27.28
CA LYS A 29 -9.69 55.83 -28.48
C LYS A 29 -10.20 57.26 -28.25
N SER A 30 -10.93 57.49 -27.16
CA SER A 30 -11.46 58.81 -26.82
C SER A 30 -10.34 59.83 -26.61
N VAL A 31 -9.35 59.50 -25.79
CA VAL A 31 -8.25 60.43 -25.45
C VAL A 31 -7.42 60.77 -26.69
N LEU A 32 -7.10 59.78 -27.53
CA LEU A 32 -6.39 60.03 -28.77
C LEU A 32 -7.23 60.83 -29.78
N GLY A 33 -8.53 60.55 -29.86
CA GLY A 33 -9.45 61.33 -30.70
C GLY A 33 -9.44 62.82 -30.34
N ASP A 34 -9.42 63.14 -29.04
CA ASP A 34 -9.41 64.51 -28.54
C ASP A 34 -8.04 65.18 -28.69
N CYS A 35 -6.97 64.50 -28.27
CA CYS A 35 -5.61 65.05 -28.29
C CYS A 35 -5.04 65.19 -29.72
N CYS A 36 -5.40 64.29 -30.64
CA CYS A 36 -4.88 64.24 -32.00
C CYS A 36 -5.91 64.72 -33.04
N ALA A 37 -6.91 65.52 -32.63
CA ALA A 37 -8.01 65.96 -33.49
C ALA A 37 -7.58 66.70 -34.78
N LYS A 38 -6.39 67.32 -34.80
CA LYS A 38 -5.83 67.96 -36.01
C LYS A 38 -5.28 66.91 -36.99
N VAL A 39 -4.62 65.88 -36.49
CA VAL A 39 -4.06 64.78 -37.29
C VAL A 39 -5.19 63.92 -37.83
N ARG A 40 -6.17 63.57 -36.98
CA ARG A 40 -7.36 62.82 -37.38
C ARG A 40 -8.16 63.52 -38.48
N ARG A 41 -8.24 64.86 -38.48
CA ARG A 41 -8.91 65.61 -39.54
C ARG A 41 -8.17 65.60 -40.87
N ALA A 42 -6.86 65.42 -40.87
CA ALA A 42 -6.06 65.35 -42.08
C ALA A 42 -6.25 64.00 -42.80
N ASP A 43 -6.34 62.91 -42.02
CA ASP A 43 -6.65 61.58 -42.53
C ASP A 43 -7.41 60.75 -41.46
N PRO A 44 -8.76 60.76 -41.51
CA PRO A 44 -9.58 60.06 -40.52
C PRO A 44 -9.48 58.54 -40.63
N GLU A 45 -9.45 58.00 -41.84
CA GLU A 45 -9.44 56.56 -42.09
C GLU A 45 -8.13 55.94 -41.60
N TRP A 46 -6.99 56.55 -41.95
CA TRP A 46 -5.70 56.08 -41.45
C TRP A 46 -5.61 56.12 -39.92
N PHE A 47 -6.08 57.23 -39.31
CA PHE A 47 -6.00 57.40 -37.86
C PHE A 47 -6.89 56.40 -37.13
N ASP A 48 -8.15 56.25 -37.55
CA ASP A 48 -9.08 55.33 -36.91
C ASP A 48 -8.62 53.87 -37.09
N CYS A 49 -8.11 53.50 -38.27
CA CYS A 49 -7.48 52.18 -38.48
C CYS A 49 -6.28 51.94 -37.54
N LEU A 50 -5.35 52.89 -37.40
CA LEU A 50 -4.19 52.76 -36.53
C LEU A 50 -4.59 52.56 -35.06
N VAL A 51 -5.57 53.33 -34.59
CA VAL A 51 -6.05 53.24 -33.20
C VAL A 51 -6.80 51.92 -32.97
N ASP A 52 -7.56 51.45 -33.95
CA ASP A 52 -8.24 50.15 -33.90
C ASP A 52 -7.25 48.99 -33.90
N GLU A 53 -6.19 49.04 -34.71
CA GLU A 53 -5.09 48.08 -34.69
C GLU A 53 -4.39 48.04 -33.33
N ALA A 54 -4.01 49.20 -32.78
CA ALA A 54 -3.37 49.28 -31.47
C ALA A 54 -4.27 48.75 -30.34
N THR A 55 -5.57 49.03 -30.40
CA THR A 55 -6.55 48.53 -29.43
C THR A 55 -6.74 47.02 -29.54
N SER A 56 -6.79 46.50 -30.78
CA SER A 56 -6.92 45.06 -31.04
C SER A 56 -5.68 44.31 -30.58
N GLU A 57 -4.49 44.88 -30.78
CA GLU A 57 -3.23 44.30 -30.31
C GLU A 57 -3.11 44.29 -28.79
N LEU A 58 -3.59 45.34 -28.12
CA LEU A 58 -3.72 45.37 -26.66
C LEU A 58 -4.62 44.23 -26.16
N HIS A 59 -5.82 44.09 -26.75
CA HIS A 59 -6.76 43.02 -26.42
C HIS A 59 -6.16 41.64 -26.57
N ARG A 60 -5.50 41.41 -27.72
CA ARG A 60 -4.85 40.15 -28.05
C ARG A 60 -3.76 39.84 -27.02
N THR A 61 -2.90 40.81 -26.75
CA THR A 61 -1.77 40.65 -25.82
C THR A 61 -2.25 40.37 -24.40
N CYS A 62 -3.21 41.13 -23.88
CA CYS A 62 -3.77 40.90 -22.55
C CYS A 62 -4.39 39.50 -22.43
N SER A 63 -5.15 39.07 -23.44
CA SER A 63 -5.79 37.75 -23.45
C SER A 63 -4.75 36.62 -23.52
N THR A 64 -3.73 36.77 -24.37
CA THR A 64 -2.64 35.78 -24.47
C THR A 64 -1.84 35.68 -23.17
N GLN A 65 -1.46 36.81 -22.56
CA GLN A 65 -0.73 36.81 -21.29
C GLN A 65 -1.55 36.23 -20.15
N LEU A 66 -2.85 36.53 -20.08
CA LEU A 66 -3.71 35.91 -19.08
C LEU A 66 -3.73 34.38 -19.26
N ASN A 67 -3.97 33.91 -20.48
CA ASN A 67 -4.02 32.47 -20.75
C ASN A 67 -2.69 31.77 -20.41
N ASP A 68 -1.54 32.41 -20.70
CA ASP A 68 -0.23 31.90 -20.30
C ASP A 68 -0.12 31.78 -18.78
N ILE A 69 -0.56 32.80 -18.02
CA ILE A 69 -0.58 32.76 -16.56
C ILE A 69 -1.51 31.64 -16.06
N LEU A 70 -2.73 31.54 -16.58
CA LEU A 70 -3.69 30.51 -16.19
C LEU A 70 -3.11 29.10 -16.40
N GLN A 71 -2.50 28.86 -17.55
CA GLN A 71 -1.87 27.57 -17.90
C GLN A 71 -0.62 27.30 -17.06
N ARG A 72 0.28 28.28 -16.94
CA ARG A 72 1.54 28.15 -16.21
C ARG A 72 1.32 27.81 -14.74
N TYR A 73 0.33 28.42 -14.11
CA TYR A 73 0.01 28.17 -12.70
C TYR A 73 -0.99 27.02 -12.50
N ARG A 74 -1.55 26.46 -13.58
CA ARG A 74 -2.57 25.41 -13.60
C ARG A 74 -3.69 25.72 -12.60
N LEU A 75 -4.26 26.92 -12.69
CA LEU A 75 -5.20 27.44 -11.70
C LEU A 75 -6.46 26.57 -11.58
N SER A 76 -7.00 26.08 -12.69
CA SER A 76 -8.12 25.13 -12.75
C SER A 76 -7.82 23.85 -12.00
N ALA A 77 -6.66 23.23 -12.25
CA ALA A 77 -6.28 22.00 -11.54
C ALA A 77 -6.18 22.21 -10.02
N LYS A 78 -5.65 23.37 -9.59
CA LYS A 78 -5.57 23.72 -8.16
C LYS A 78 -6.94 24.04 -7.56
N ALA A 79 -7.83 24.69 -8.32
CA ALA A 79 -9.20 24.97 -7.87
C ALA A 79 -9.95 23.66 -7.59
N VAL A 80 -9.86 22.67 -8.49
CA VAL A 80 -10.45 21.35 -8.29
C VAL A 80 -9.88 20.65 -7.05
N LEU A 81 -8.56 20.75 -6.81
CA LEU A 81 -7.95 20.17 -5.60
C LEU A 81 -8.47 20.83 -4.31
N LEU A 82 -8.69 22.15 -4.33
CA LEU A 82 -9.23 22.89 -3.18
C LEU A 82 -10.71 22.57 -2.94
N GLU A 83 -11.52 22.47 -3.99
CA GLU A 83 -12.92 22.04 -3.90
C GLU A 83 -13.01 20.63 -3.29
N ASN A 84 -12.24 19.69 -3.84
CA ASN A 84 -12.18 18.33 -3.32
C ASN A 84 -11.67 18.28 -1.86
N ALA A 85 -10.71 19.13 -1.50
CA ALA A 85 -10.23 19.22 -0.12
C ALA A 85 -11.32 19.75 0.82
N ASN A 86 -12.06 20.78 0.43
CA ASN A 86 -13.15 21.35 1.23
C ASN A 86 -14.31 20.38 1.45
N GLU A 87 -14.59 19.51 0.47
CA GLU A 87 -15.66 18.50 0.59
C GLU A 87 -15.26 17.31 1.45
N ASN A 88 -13.98 16.90 1.40
CA ASN A 88 -13.53 15.64 2.02
C ASN A 88 -12.76 15.81 3.33
N LEU A 89 -12.25 17.00 3.65
CA LEU A 89 -11.55 17.25 4.91
C LEU A 89 -12.54 17.59 6.02
N CYS A 90 -12.91 16.59 6.82
CA CYS A 90 -13.52 16.81 8.13
C CYS A 90 -12.43 17.11 9.17
N ALA A 91 -11.96 18.35 9.21
CA ALA A 91 -11.09 18.84 10.28
C ALA A 91 -11.63 20.15 10.84
N ASP A 92 -11.73 20.25 12.17
CA ASP A 92 -12.18 21.47 12.86
C ASP A 92 -11.25 22.66 12.63
N SER A 93 -9.99 22.40 12.25
CA SER A 93 -8.99 23.41 11.95
C SER A 93 -8.03 22.94 10.85
N PRO A 94 -7.67 23.80 9.88
CA PRO A 94 -6.69 23.48 8.86
C PRO A 94 -5.30 23.31 9.50
N TRP A 95 -4.54 22.32 9.05
CA TRP A 95 -3.16 22.14 9.48
C TRP A 95 -2.31 23.36 9.10
N GLN A 96 -1.47 23.80 10.03
CA GLN A 96 -0.51 24.88 9.81
C GLN A 96 0.91 24.36 10.06
N PRO A 97 1.92 24.80 9.27
CA PRO A 97 3.31 24.46 9.52
C PRO A 97 3.70 24.84 10.95
N SER A 98 4.23 23.89 11.71
CA SER A 98 4.53 24.09 13.13
C SER A 98 5.73 25.01 13.39
N ARG A 99 6.39 25.47 12.32
CA ARG A 99 7.71 26.13 12.33
C ARG A 99 8.83 25.23 12.85
N ASN A 100 8.55 23.95 13.07
CA ASN A 100 9.54 22.93 13.39
C ASN A 100 9.56 21.88 12.27
N PRO A 101 10.55 21.92 11.36
CA PRO A 101 10.57 21.03 10.20
C PRO A 101 10.62 19.56 10.61
N GLU A 102 11.26 19.22 11.74
CA GLU A 102 11.28 17.83 12.18
C GLU A 102 9.89 17.33 12.59
N PHE A 103 9.09 18.18 13.23
CA PHE A 103 7.73 17.81 13.64
C PHE A 103 6.84 17.61 12.41
N ASP A 104 6.91 18.53 11.45
CA ASP A 104 6.15 18.47 10.20
C ASP A 104 6.53 17.22 9.38
N ILE A 105 7.84 16.91 9.28
CA ILE A 105 8.34 15.70 8.61
C ILE A 105 7.90 14.43 9.34
N ARG A 106 7.99 14.39 10.68
CA ARG A 106 7.54 13.23 11.47
C ARG A 106 6.06 12.96 11.27
N ALA A 107 5.23 14.00 11.24
CA ALA A 107 3.79 13.87 10.97
C ALA A 107 3.54 13.28 9.58
N HIS A 108 4.29 13.73 8.56
CA HIS A 108 4.16 13.18 7.21
C HIS A 108 4.58 11.70 7.14
N ILE A 109 5.70 11.34 7.76
CA ILE A 109 6.24 9.97 7.77
C ILE A 109 5.37 9.02 8.60
N LEU A 110 4.62 9.52 9.59
CA LEU A 110 3.81 8.70 10.48
C LEU A 110 2.83 7.80 9.70
N SER A 111 2.14 8.36 8.72
CA SER A 111 1.20 7.61 7.86
C SER A 111 1.86 6.40 7.17
N VAL A 112 3.09 6.58 6.67
CA VAL A 112 3.88 5.52 6.02
C VAL A 112 4.31 4.48 7.05
N LYS A 113 4.76 4.92 8.24
CA LYS A 113 5.14 4.01 9.34
C LYS A 113 3.96 3.16 9.80
N GLU A 114 2.78 3.74 9.95
CA GLU A 114 1.56 3.02 10.33
C GLU A 114 1.16 1.97 9.28
N SER A 115 1.27 2.31 7.99
CA SER A 115 1.03 1.37 6.90
C SER A 115 2.02 0.20 6.93
N HIS A 116 3.31 0.48 7.15
CA HIS A 116 4.33 -0.56 7.28
C HIS A 116 4.13 -1.43 8.52
N LEU A 117 3.79 -0.84 9.67
CA LEU A 117 3.51 -1.59 10.89
C LEU A 117 2.31 -2.52 10.75
N ARG A 118 1.25 -2.07 10.05
CA ARG A 118 0.11 -2.93 9.72
C ARG A 118 0.54 -4.14 8.89
N LYS A 119 1.27 -3.92 7.79
CA LYS A 119 1.78 -5.02 6.94
C LYS A 119 2.66 -6.00 7.71
N LEU A 120 3.52 -5.50 8.61
CA LEU A 120 4.34 -6.35 9.47
C LEU A 120 3.49 -7.17 10.42
N SER A 121 2.49 -6.55 11.06
CA SER A 121 1.55 -7.24 11.95
C SER A 121 0.80 -8.35 11.22
N ASP A 122 0.29 -8.05 10.02
CA ASP A 122 -0.42 -9.03 9.19
C ASP A 122 0.49 -10.20 8.80
N GLY A 123 1.74 -9.91 8.42
CA GLY A 123 2.74 -10.94 8.11
C GLY A 123 3.09 -11.83 9.31
N VAL A 124 3.24 -11.24 10.51
CA VAL A 124 3.49 -11.99 11.75
C VAL A 124 2.30 -12.88 12.10
N GLU A 125 1.08 -12.39 11.99
CA GLU A 125 -0.11 -13.18 12.30
C GLU A 125 -0.31 -14.31 11.26
N SER A 126 0.00 -14.06 9.99
CA SER A 126 0.02 -15.11 8.95
C SER A 126 1.00 -16.22 9.31
N LEU A 127 2.25 -15.88 9.59
CA LEU A 127 3.28 -16.86 9.99
C LEU A 127 2.89 -17.63 11.24
N ARG A 128 2.29 -16.95 12.22
CA ARG A 128 1.80 -17.59 13.44
C ARG A 128 0.68 -18.59 13.14
N SER A 129 -0.24 -18.25 12.24
CA SER A 129 -1.34 -19.13 11.85
C SER A 129 -0.85 -20.37 11.08
N GLU A 130 0.25 -20.27 10.34
CA GLU A 130 0.92 -21.40 9.67
C GLU A 130 1.74 -22.29 10.62
N LEU A 131 2.49 -21.68 11.56
CA LEU A 131 3.38 -22.43 12.46
C LEU A 131 2.63 -23.20 13.55
N ARG A 132 1.49 -22.69 14.01
CA ARG A 132 0.70 -23.32 15.07
C ARG A 132 0.20 -24.74 14.72
N PRO A 133 -0.45 -24.99 13.57
CA PRO A 133 -0.86 -26.35 13.20
C PRO A 133 0.33 -27.27 12.99
N LEU A 134 1.44 -26.79 12.41
CA LEU A 134 2.67 -27.59 12.25
C LEU A 134 3.25 -28.03 13.60
N LEU A 135 3.24 -27.14 14.59
CA LEU A 135 3.67 -27.47 15.95
C LEU A 135 2.77 -28.53 16.58
N ASP A 136 1.45 -28.41 16.39
CA ASP A 136 0.49 -29.36 16.94
C ASP A 136 0.60 -30.74 16.24
N GLU A 137 0.85 -30.76 14.92
CA GLU A 137 1.15 -31.98 14.18
C GLU A 137 2.42 -32.66 14.70
N LEU A 138 3.50 -31.91 14.94
CA LEU A 138 4.75 -32.44 15.50
C LEU A 138 4.53 -33.04 16.89
N LYS A 139 3.73 -32.39 17.75
CA LYS A 139 3.37 -32.94 19.07
C LYS A 139 2.59 -34.25 18.93
N GLY A 140 1.64 -34.31 18.00
CA GLY A 140 0.87 -35.51 17.69
C GLY A 140 1.76 -36.67 17.24
N ARG A 141 2.64 -36.42 16.27
CA ARG A 141 3.62 -37.41 15.78
C ARG A 141 4.55 -37.89 16.89
N LYS A 142 5.02 -36.99 17.75
CA LYS A 142 5.86 -37.33 18.91
C LYS A 142 5.14 -38.24 19.91
N ALA A 143 3.86 -37.97 20.18
CA ALA A 143 3.05 -38.81 21.06
C ALA A 143 2.85 -40.22 20.47
N ALA A 144 2.48 -40.30 19.18
CA ALA A 144 2.32 -41.56 18.48
C ALA A 144 3.61 -42.38 18.46
N ALA A 145 4.77 -41.75 18.20
CA ALA A 145 6.06 -42.44 18.21
C ALA A 145 6.39 -43.03 19.60
N ARG A 146 6.07 -42.30 20.69
CA ARG A 146 6.25 -42.79 22.06
C ARG A 146 5.35 -43.99 22.36
N GLU A 147 4.10 -43.94 21.94
CA GLU A 147 3.15 -45.05 22.10
C GLU A 147 3.62 -46.30 21.35
N GLN A 148 4.05 -46.15 20.10
CA GLN A 148 4.59 -47.27 19.31
C GLN A 148 5.84 -47.87 19.97
N PHE A 149 6.74 -47.03 20.50
CA PHE A 149 7.91 -47.50 21.23
C PHE A 149 7.54 -48.30 22.49
N LEU A 150 6.59 -47.82 23.28
CA LEU A 150 6.06 -48.54 24.46
C LEU A 150 5.46 -49.89 24.06
N ARG A 151 4.69 -49.94 22.98
CA ARG A 151 4.10 -51.17 22.45
C ARG A 151 5.19 -52.17 22.03
N LEU A 152 6.23 -51.72 21.33
CA LEU A 152 7.37 -52.57 20.96
C LEU A 152 8.10 -53.11 22.19
N GLN A 153 8.29 -52.31 23.24
CA GLN A 153 8.88 -52.78 24.50
C GLN A 153 8.02 -53.86 25.16
N LEU A 154 6.70 -53.69 25.20
CA LEU A 154 5.80 -54.71 25.75
C LEU A 154 5.87 -56.02 24.96
N MET A 155 5.83 -55.96 23.62
CA MET A 155 5.94 -57.15 22.78
C MET A 155 7.31 -57.82 22.94
N ALA A 156 8.40 -57.05 23.03
CA ALA A 156 9.73 -57.60 23.29
C ALA A 156 9.80 -58.33 24.64
N ASN A 157 9.18 -57.77 25.69
CA ASN A 157 9.09 -58.40 27.00
C ASN A 157 8.25 -59.69 26.97
N GLU A 158 7.15 -59.72 26.21
CA GLU A 158 6.33 -60.91 26.00
C GLU A 158 7.09 -62.01 25.25
N ILE A 159 7.79 -61.66 24.17
CA ILE A 159 8.65 -62.60 23.44
C ILE A 159 9.73 -63.17 24.36
N HIS A 160 10.38 -62.33 25.17
CA HIS A 160 11.39 -62.80 26.12
C HIS A 160 10.80 -63.77 27.16
N LYS A 161 9.61 -63.49 27.70
CA LYS A 161 8.89 -64.41 28.60
C LYS A 161 8.56 -65.74 27.93
N LEU A 162 8.03 -65.71 26.71
CA LEU A 162 7.70 -66.91 25.94
C LEU A 162 8.95 -67.74 25.61
N SER A 163 10.05 -67.09 25.25
CA SER A 163 11.36 -67.74 25.03
C SER A 163 11.81 -68.48 26.28
N ASN A 164 11.78 -67.82 27.44
CA ASN A 164 12.16 -68.44 28.72
C ASN A 164 11.23 -69.62 29.09
N MET A 165 9.93 -69.51 28.78
CA MET A 165 9.01 -70.63 28.99
C MET A 165 9.32 -71.80 28.05
N LEU A 166 9.61 -71.54 26.77
CA LEU A 166 9.97 -72.57 25.79
C LEU A 166 11.24 -73.34 26.20
N GLU A 167 12.28 -72.61 26.63
CA GLU A 167 13.51 -73.21 27.18
C GLU A 167 13.23 -74.04 28.44
N SER A 168 12.29 -73.60 29.30
CA SER A 168 11.90 -74.39 30.48
C SER A 168 11.15 -75.68 30.11
N THR A 169 10.35 -75.66 29.04
CA THR A 169 9.65 -76.85 28.53
C THR A 169 10.59 -77.83 27.82
N ASP A 170 11.60 -77.35 27.09
CA ASP A 170 12.63 -78.20 26.48
C ASP A 170 13.50 -78.88 27.56
N ASN A 171 13.77 -78.21 28.68
CA ASN A 171 14.41 -78.82 29.86
C ASN A 171 13.52 -79.84 30.59
N CYS A 172 12.19 -79.76 30.45
CA CYS A 172 11.25 -80.70 31.05
C CYS A 172 11.06 -81.97 30.19
N CYS A 173 11.05 -81.81 28.85
CA CYS A 173 10.97 -82.93 27.91
C CYS A 173 12.31 -83.68 27.74
N SER A 174 13.46 -83.01 27.89
CA SER A 174 14.78 -83.66 27.90
C SER A 174 15.09 -84.40 29.21
N ALA A 175 14.33 -84.17 30.29
CA ALA A 175 14.50 -84.85 31.57
C ALA A 175 13.96 -86.30 31.61
N ASN A 176 13.36 -86.82 30.53
CA ASN A 176 12.78 -88.18 30.51
C ASN A 176 13.39 -89.14 29.47
N ILE A 177 14.58 -88.86 28.95
CA ILE A 177 15.36 -89.85 28.20
C ILE A 177 16.65 -90.12 28.98
N LYS A 178 16.61 -91.14 29.86
CA LYS A 178 17.85 -91.76 30.36
C LYS A 178 18.58 -92.40 29.17
N PRO A 179 19.87 -92.11 28.95
CA PRO A 179 20.70 -92.95 28.11
C PRO A 179 20.97 -94.25 28.89
N ALA A 180 20.47 -95.38 28.42
CA ALA A 180 20.95 -96.68 28.86
C ALA A 180 22.30 -96.94 28.16
N SER A 181 23.38 -96.43 28.77
CA SER A 181 24.74 -96.77 28.38
C SER A 181 25.09 -98.18 28.83
N LEU A 182 25.36 -99.03 27.83
CA LEU A 182 26.37 -100.10 27.80
C LEU A 182 27.28 -100.20 29.04
N LEU A 183 27.46 -101.42 29.56
CA LEU A 183 28.75 -101.90 30.01
C LEU A 183 28.80 -103.45 29.95
N CYS A 184 29.77 -103.94 29.18
CA CYS A 184 30.21 -105.33 29.13
C CYS A 184 30.69 -105.81 30.52
N ALA A 185 30.41 -107.07 30.84
CA ALA A 185 31.22 -107.84 31.77
C ALA A 185 31.48 -109.22 31.14
N THR A 186 32.73 -109.40 30.71
CA THR A 186 33.36 -110.70 30.46
C THR A 186 33.61 -111.40 31.79
N GLU A 187 33.29 -112.68 31.90
CA GLU A 187 34.02 -113.58 32.81
C GLU A 187 34.02 -115.01 32.26
N LYS A 188 35.24 -115.51 32.02
CA LYS A 188 35.57 -116.90 31.73
C LYS A 188 35.64 -117.67 33.05
N SER A 189 35.26 -118.95 33.06
CA SER A 189 36.03 -120.00 33.76
C SER A 189 35.62 -121.40 33.31
N THR A 190 36.65 -122.15 32.87
CA THR A 190 36.84 -123.62 32.80
C THR A 190 35.78 -124.51 32.17
#